data_AF-A0A7V2B0H2-F1
#
_entry.id   AF-A0A7V2B0H2-F1
#
_cell.length_a   1.000
_cell.length_b   1.000
_cell.length_c   1.000
_cell.angle_alpha   90.00
_cell.angle_beta   90.00
_cell.angle_gamma   90.00
#
_symmetry.space_group_name_H-M   'P 1'
#
loop_
_entity.id
_entity.type
_entity.pdbx_description
1 polymer ?
#
loop_
_entity_poly.entity_id
_entity_poly.type
_entity_poly.pdbx_seq_one_letter_code
_entity_poly.pdbx_strand_id
1 'polypeptide(L)'
;MHTPTTLPLKERPRRLRRTATLRRMVRETRLSVDQLIAPLFVVEGKHVRQEIAAMPGQYRLSIDELIKEAQQLYALGIPAVALFPALDASLKTPDGREALNPKGLYPRAIQALKQALPELLVITDVALDPYSSDGHDGIVRQGRIVNDETVEILARMAVVQAQAGADIVAPSDMMDGRVGAIRKALDEEGFTEVAILSYTAKYASAFYGPFREALDSAPRHRPGIPPDKKTYQMDPANAREALRELRLDLDEGADIVMVKPALPYLDVIYRLRQACDVPVAAYHVSGEYAMLKAAAQNGWIDEKAAVFEVLTAIHRAGADLILTYFAGQLAQWLKQDLH
;
A
#
# COMPACT_ATOMS: atom_id res chain seq x y z
N MET A 1 31.71 25.52 46.17
CA MET A 1 31.19 26.45 45.14
C MET A 1 31.49 25.83 43.79
N HIS A 2 30.48 25.46 43.01
CA HIS A 2 30.70 24.94 41.67
C HIS A 2 30.78 26.14 40.71
N THR A 3 31.98 26.51 40.28
CA THR A 3 32.17 27.54 39.26
C THR A 3 31.53 27.02 37.97
N PRO A 4 30.53 27.70 37.37
CA PRO A 4 29.91 27.20 36.14
C PRO A 4 30.96 27.13 35.04
N THR A 5 31.24 25.93 34.55
CA THR A 5 32.11 25.74 33.39
C THR A 5 31.39 26.28 32.16
N THR A 6 31.96 27.29 31.50
CA THR A 6 31.41 27.85 30.27
C THR A 6 32.20 27.34 29.06
N LEU A 7 31.48 26.83 28.05
CA LEU A 7 32.07 26.35 26.79
C LEU A 7 31.76 27.37 25.68
N PRO A 8 32.75 27.95 24.97
CA PRO A 8 32.54 29.03 24.01
C PRO A 8 32.05 28.55 22.63
N LEU A 9 30.89 27.89 22.57
CA LEU A 9 30.29 27.42 21.32
C LEU A 9 29.49 28.53 20.60
N LYS A 10 29.73 28.70 19.29
CA LYS A 10 28.95 29.57 18.38
C LYS A 10 27.57 28.95 18.08
N GLU A 11 27.57 27.70 17.61
CA GLU A 11 26.36 26.96 17.27
C GLU A 11 25.84 26.13 18.44
N ARG A 12 24.54 26.22 18.69
CA ARG A 12 23.87 25.43 19.75
C ARG A 12 22.51 24.97 19.26
N PRO A 13 22.42 23.85 18.52
CA PRO A 13 21.16 23.34 17.99
C PRO A 13 20.06 23.13 19.06
N ARG A 14 20.45 22.87 20.32
CA ARG A 14 19.52 22.79 21.47
C ARG A 14 18.66 24.06 21.66
N ARG A 15 19.10 25.23 21.17
CA ARG A 15 18.34 26.49 21.24
C ARG A 15 16.96 26.36 20.59
N LEU A 16 16.86 25.65 19.46
CA LEU A 16 15.59 25.42 18.77
C LEU A 16 14.77 24.26 19.35
N ARG A 17 15.37 23.45 20.24
CA ARG A 17 14.72 22.28 20.86
C ARG A 17 14.12 22.57 22.25
N ARG A 18 14.39 23.75 22.82
CA ARG A 18 14.17 24.06 24.25
C ARG A 18 12.72 24.08 24.70
N THR A 19 11.77 24.48 23.84
CA THR A 19 10.35 24.54 24.18
C THR A 19 9.52 23.81 23.13
N ALA A 20 8.35 23.32 23.52
CA ALA A 20 7.39 22.72 22.60
C ALA A 20 6.99 23.69 21.47
N THR A 21 6.72 24.96 21.81
CA THR A 21 6.39 26.01 20.82
C THR A 21 7.50 26.21 19.79
N LEU A 22 8.76 26.29 20.20
CA LEU A 22 9.87 26.45 19.25
C LEU A 22 10.02 25.23 18.37
N ARG A 23 9.97 24.01 18.95
CA ARG A 23 9.99 22.77 18.17
C ARG A 23 8.85 22.70 17.16
N ARG A 24 7.67 23.24 17.51
CA ARG A 24 6.52 23.32 16.62
C ARG A 24 6.73 24.33 15.49
N MET A 25 7.33 25.49 15.76
CA MET A 25 7.57 26.52 14.74
C MET A 25 8.59 26.09 13.69
N VAL A 26 9.66 25.40 14.10
CA VAL A 26 10.76 25.00 13.20
C VAL A 26 10.60 23.60 12.61
N ARG A 27 9.42 22.97 12.80
CA ARG A 27 9.16 21.61 12.32
C ARG A 27 9.03 21.61 10.80
N GLU A 28 9.85 20.79 10.15
CA GLU A 28 9.92 20.64 8.69
C GLU A 28 8.81 19.73 8.14
N THR A 29 8.44 18.67 8.86
CA THR A 29 7.48 17.65 8.40
C THR A 29 6.23 17.64 9.27
N ARG A 30 5.05 17.64 8.66
CA ARG A 30 3.76 17.56 9.35
C ARG A 30 2.88 16.53 8.66
N LEU A 31 2.28 15.65 9.45
CA LEU A 31 1.30 14.70 8.94
C LEU A 31 -0.05 15.38 8.76
N SER A 32 -0.73 15.06 7.67
CA SER A 32 -2.15 15.37 7.44
C SER A 32 -2.93 14.08 7.13
N VAL A 33 -4.23 14.10 7.39
CA VAL A 33 -5.13 13.01 6.95
C VAL A 33 -5.21 12.92 5.43
N ASP A 34 -4.97 14.03 4.72
CA ASP A 34 -4.99 14.11 3.25
C ASP A 34 -3.92 13.24 2.58
N GLN A 35 -2.91 12.81 3.34
CA GLN A 35 -1.80 12.00 2.87
C GLN A 35 -2.06 10.49 3.05
N LEU A 36 -3.14 10.13 3.74
CA LEU A 36 -3.37 8.76 4.20
C LEU A 36 -4.28 8.00 3.25
N ILE A 37 -3.88 6.77 2.93
CA ILE A 37 -4.68 5.79 2.22
C ILE A 37 -4.91 4.61 3.15
N ALA A 38 -6.17 4.21 3.34
CA ALA A 38 -6.53 3.11 4.23
C ALA A 38 -6.68 1.78 3.46
N PRO A 39 -5.82 0.78 3.68
CA PRO A 39 -6.01 -0.55 3.12
C PRO A 39 -7.19 -1.27 3.76
N LEU A 40 -8.08 -1.86 2.96
CA LEU A 40 -9.25 -2.62 3.41
C LEU A 40 -9.36 -3.98 2.70
N PHE A 41 -9.83 -5.00 3.42
CA PHE A 41 -10.01 -6.35 2.89
C PHE A 41 -11.48 -6.68 2.72
N VAL A 42 -11.88 -7.14 1.53
CA VAL A 42 -13.26 -7.48 1.22
C VAL A 42 -13.43 -8.98 1.02
N VAL A 43 -14.52 -9.56 1.53
CA VAL A 43 -14.88 -10.98 1.41
C VAL A 43 -16.35 -11.12 1.00
N GLU A 44 -16.75 -12.31 0.52
CA GLU A 44 -18.15 -12.63 0.25
C GLU A 44 -19.00 -12.72 1.54
N GLY A 45 -20.32 -12.60 1.36
CA GLY A 45 -21.31 -12.77 2.42
C GLY A 45 -22.05 -11.48 2.75
N LYS A 46 -22.70 -11.48 3.93
CA LYS A 46 -23.50 -10.36 4.44
C LYS A 46 -23.31 -10.27 5.95
N HIS A 47 -23.13 -9.06 6.48
CA HIS A 47 -22.83 -8.82 7.90
C HIS A 47 -21.60 -9.60 8.41
N VAL A 48 -20.59 -9.76 7.55
CA VAL A 48 -19.35 -10.46 7.85
C VAL A 48 -18.29 -9.45 8.28
N ARG A 49 -17.75 -9.64 9.48
CA ARG A 49 -16.57 -8.93 9.99
C ARG A 49 -15.64 -9.95 10.66
N GLN A 50 -14.69 -10.47 9.89
CA GLN A 50 -13.74 -11.50 10.35
C GLN A 50 -12.42 -10.87 10.72
N GLU A 51 -11.99 -10.99 11.97
CA GLU A 51 -10.70 -10.46 12.40
C GLU A 51 -9.53 -11.20 11.73
N ILE A 52 -8.48 -10.48 11.39
CA ILE A 52 -7.22 -11.02 10.88
C ILE A 52 -6.27 -11.15 12.07
N ALA A 53 -6.01 -12.38 12.52
CA ALA A 53 -5.28 -12.62 13.77
C ALA A 53 -3.86 -12.01 13.77
N ALA A 54 -3.12 -12.14 12.66
CA ALA A 54 -1.80 -11.52 12.53
C ALA A 54 -1.82 -9.98 12.38
N MET A 55 -3.01 -9.37 12.30
CA MET A 55 -3.19 -7.92 12.17
C MET A 55 -4.28 -7.43 13.14
N PRO A 56 -4.04 -7.40 14.46
CA PRO A 56 -5.06 -7.08 15.45
C PRO A 56 -5.80 -5.77 15.14
N GLY A 57 -7.14 -5.80 15.17
CA GLY A 57 -7.99 -4.66 14.81
C GLY A 57 -8.19 -4.42 13.31
N GLN A 58 -7.68 -5.32 12.44
CA GLN A 58 -7.99 -5.34 11.01
C GLN A 58 -8.92 -6.51 10.68
N TYR A 59 -9.77 -6.34 9.67
CA TYR A 59 -10.86 -7.28 9.38
C TYR A 59 -10.99 -7.55 7.88
N ARG A 60 -11.45 -8.75 7.54
CA ARG A 60 -12.11 -9.04 6.25
C ARG A 60 -13.60 -8.71 6.40
N LEU A 61 -14.10 -7.88 5.51
CA LEU A 61 -15.44 -7.30 5.58
C LEU A 61 -16.28 -7.76 4.41
N SER A 62 -17.54 -8.16 4.64
CA SER A 62 -18.50 -8.22 3.53
C SER A 62 -18.76 -6.82 2.98
N ILE A 63 -19.23 -6.71 1.74
CA ILE A 63 -19.44 -5.41 1.06
C ILE A 63 -20.27 -4.44 1.91
N ASP A 64 -21.30 -4.92 2.62
CA ASP A 64 -22.12 -4.08 3.50
C ASP A 64 -21.38 -3.56 4.74
N GLU A 65 -20.44 -4.33 5.30
CA GLU A 65 -19.58 -3.89 6.40
C GLU A 65 -18.40 -3.03 5.91
N LEU A 66 -17.90 -3.30 4.70
CA LEU A 66 -16.89 -2.49 4.02
C LEU A 66 -17.37 -1.06 3.83
N ILE A 67 -18.62 -0.87 3.37
CA ILE A 67 -19.22 0.46 3.21
C ILE A 67 -19.27 1.20 4.55
N LYS A 68 -19.67 0.53 5.64
CA LYS A 68 -19.72 1.14 6.98
C LYS A 68 -18.34 1.58 7.44
N GLU A 69 -17.32 0.74 7.25
CA GLU A 69 -15.93 1.06 7.58
C GLU A 69 -15.43 2.26 6.76
N ALA A 70 -15.69 2.26 5.44
CA ALA A 70 -15.32 3.35 4.56
C ALA A 70 -16.02 4.67 4.93
N GLN A 71 -17.29 4.64 5.34
CA GLN A 71 -18.02 5.82 5.81
C GLN A 71 -17.39 6.40 7.08
N GLN A 72 -16.93 5.55 8.00
CA GLN A 72 -16.25 6.00 9.22
C GLN A 72 -14.90 6.63 8.90
N LEU A 73 -14.11 6.01 8.01
CA LEU A 73 -12.83 6.56 7.56
C LEU A 73 -13.00 7.89 6.84
N TYR A 74 -13.97 7.99 5.95
CA TYR A 74 -14.29 9.22 5.22
C TYR A 74 -14.73 10.34 6.17
N ALA A 75 -15.55 10.03 7.18
CA ALA A 75 -15.94 11.00 8.21
C ALA A 75 -14.77 11.49 9.08
N LEU A 76 -13.66 10.74 9.13
CA LEU A 76 -12.41 11.16 9.76
C LEU A 76 -11.50 11.98 8.83
N GLY A 77 -11.91 12.20 7.58
CA GLY A 77 -11.16 12.95 6.58
C GLY A 77 -10.16 12.10 5.79
N ILE A 78 -10.23 10.76 5.85
CA ILE A 78 -9.39 9.91 5.00
C ILE A 78 -9.91 9.98 3.56
N PRO A 79 -9.10 10.46 2.59
CA PRO A 79 -9.56 10.72 1.24
C PRO A 79 -9.68 9.46 0.36
N ALA A 80 -8.98 8.38 0.72
CA ALA A 80 -8.82 7.22 -0.15
C ALA A 80 -8.73 5.88 0.59
N VAL A 81 -9.23 4.83 -0.05
CA VAL A 81 -9.08 3.43 0.39
C VAL A 81 -8.37 2.60 -0.67
N ALA A 82 -7.53 1.65 -0.24
CA ALA A 82 -6.92 0.64 -1.10
C ALA A 82 -7.58 -0.72 -0.83
N LEU A 83 -8.27 -1.28 -1.82
CA LEU A 83 -9.08 -2.49 -1.62
C LEU A 83 -8.32 -3.76 -1.98
N PHE A 84 -8.50 -4.83 -1.21
CA PHE A 84 -7.92 -6.15 -1.50
C PHE A 84 -8.99 -7.25 -1.36
N PRO A 85 -9.24 -8.06 -2.40
CA PRO A 85 -10.26 -9.11 -2.35
C PRO A 85 -9.72 -10.41 -1.74
N ALA A 86 -10.34 -10.88 -0.66
CA ALA A 86 -10.09 -12.19 -0.07
C ALA A 86 -11.07 -13.21 -0.69
N LEU A 87 -10.66 -13.84 -1.79
CA LEU A 87 -11.49 -14.80 -2.51
C LEU A 87 -11.50 -16.18 -1.85
N ASP A 88 -12.65 -16.87 -1.98
CA ASP A 88 -12.76 -18.28 -1.65
C ASP A 88 -11.82 -19.12 -2.53
N ALA A 89 -11.23 -20.16 -1.94
CA ALA A 89 -10.27 -21.02 -2.64
C ALA A 89 -10.85 -21.69 -3.90
N SER A 90 -12.17 -21.94 -3.94
CA SER A 90 -12.84 -22.56 -5.10
C SER A 90 -12.84 -21.67 -6.36
N LEU A 91 -12.65 -20.36 -6.19
CA LEU A 91 -12.55 -19.41 -7.30
C LEU A 91 -11.10 -19.21 -7.79
N LYS A 92 -10.12 -19.67 -7.01
CA LYS A 92 -8.70 -19.52 -7.34
C LYS A 92 -8.28 -20.56 -8.37
N THR A 93 -7.62 -20.11 -9.43
CA THR A 93 -7.26 -20.94 -10.59
C THR A 93 -5.85 -20.62 -11.09
N PRO A 94 -5.14 -21.53 -11.77
CA PRO A 94 -3.76 -21.27 -12.20
C PRO A 94 -3.62 -20.10 -13.19
N ASP A 95 -4.68 -19.82 -13.94
CA ASP A 95 -4.80 -18.70 -14.89
C ASP A 95 -5.42 -17.45 -14.25
N GLY A 96 -5.85 -17.50 -12.99
CA GLY A 96 -6.42 -16.36 -12.28
C GLY A 96 -7.71 -15.81 -12.89
N ARG A 97 -8.49 -16.63 -13.62
CA ARG A 97 -9.60 -16.15 -14.48
C ARG A 97 -10.66 -15.30 -13.77
N GLU A 98 -10.83 -15.48 -12.47
CA GLU A 98 -11.78 -14.70 -11.66
C GLU A 98 -11.39 -13.21 -11.59
N ALA A 99 -10.12 -12.86 -11.84
CA ALA A 99 -9.66 -11.47 -11.95
C ALA A 99 -10.34 -10.70 -13.08
N LEU A 100 -10.87 -11.41 -14.08
CA LEU A 100 -11.53 -10.84 -15.24
C LEU A 100 -13.05 -10.97 -15.18
N ASN A 101 -13.62 -11.44 -14.06
CA ASN A 101 -15.05 -11.57 -13.89
C ASN A 101 -15.68 -10.22 -13.52
N PRO A 102 -16.43 -9.54 -14.41
CA PRO A 102 -17.04 -8.24 -14.11
C PRO A 102 -18.15 -8.31 -13.06
N LYS A 103 -18.59 -9.52 -12.70
CA LYS A 103 -19.58 -9.79 -11.64
C LYS A 103 -18.95 -10.39 -10.39
N GLY A 104 -17.62 -10.52 -10.36
CA GLY A 104 -16.87 -11.06 -9.23
C GLY A 104 -16.97 -10.17 -7.99
N LEU A 105 -16.42 -10.64 -6.88
CA LEU A 105 -16.41 -9.91 -5.60
C LEU A 105 -15.84 -8.50 -5.75
N TYR A 106 -14.71 -8.38 -6.47
CA TYR A 106 -13.93 -7.16 -6.48
C TYR A 106 -14.61 -6.01 -7.25
N PRO A 107 -15.07 -6.19 -8.51
CA PRO A 107 -15.90 -5.18 -9.19
C PRO A 107 -17.16 -4.78 -8.43
N ARG A 108 -17.87 -5.75 -7.81
CA ARG A 108 -19.06 -5.45 -7.00
C ARG A 108 -18.75 -4.59 -5.79
N ALA A 109 -17.62 -4.83 -5.11
CA ALA A 109 -17.18 -4.03 -3.97
C ALA A 109 -16.83 -2.59 -4.38
N ILE A 110 -16.12 -2.42 -5.49
CA ILE A 110 -15.76 -1.10 -6.05
C ILE A 110 -17.03 -0.32 -6.39
N GLN A 111 -17.95 -0.90 -7.16
CA GLN A 111 -19.22 -0.27 -7.54
C GLN A 111 -20.04 0.14 -6.31
N ALA A 112 -20.14 -0.75 -5.32
CA ALA A 112 -20.92 -0.48 -4.12
C ALA A 112 -20.32 0.66 -3.28
N LEU A 113 -18.99 0.76 -3.21
CA LEU A 113 -18.32 1.88 -2.56
C LEU A 113 -18.52 3.20 -3.31
N LYS A 114 -18.34 3.22 -4.63
CA LYS A 114 -18.56 4.43 -5.43
C LYS A 114 -20.02 4.90 -5.39
N GLN A 115 -20.98 3.98 -5.29
CA GLN A 115 -22.39 4.32 -5.10
C GLN A 115 -22.67 4.93 -3.71
N ALA A 116 -22.05 4.39 -2.67
CA ALA A 116 -22.28 4.85 -1.30
C ALA A 116 -21.50 6.12 -0.93
N LEU A 117 -20.31 6.29 -1.51
CA LEU A 117 -19.34 7.37 -1.25
C LEU A 117 -18.68 7.83 -2.56
N PRO A 118 -19.37 8.60 -3.41
CA PRO A 118 -18.84 8.98 -4.73
C PRO A 118 -17.52 9.76 -4.70
N GLU A 119 -17.32 10.57 -3.66
CA GLU A 119 -16.14 11.41 -3.44
C GLU A 119 -14.95 10.66 -2.81
N LEU A 120 -15.17 9.46 -2.26
CA LEU A 120 -14.08 8.65 -1.73
C LEU A 120 -13.29 8.06 -2.91
N LEU A 121 -11.97 8.27 -2.92
CA LEU A 121 -11.10 7.65 -3.91
C LEU A 121 -10.93 6.17 -3.60
N VAL A 122 -11.19 5.34 -4.61
CA VAL A 122 -11.02 3.89 -4.57
C VAL A 122 -9.79 3.52 -5.39
N ILE A 123 -8.77 3.03 -4.68
CA ILE A 123 -7.54 2.49 -5.25
C ILE A 123 -7.66 0.97 -5.30
N THR A 124 -7.44 0.38 -6.47
CA THR A 124 -7.56 -1.06 -6.69
C THR A 124 -6.21 -1.69 -6.99
N ASP A 125 -5.95 -2.88 -6.45
CA ASP A 125 -4.75 -3.66 -6.69
C ASP A 125 -4.87 -4.43 -8.01
N VAL A 126 -3.83 -4.36 -8.84
CA VAL A 126 -3.71 -5.13 -10.09
C VAL A 126 -2.57 -6.15 -9.92
N ALA A 127 -2.93 -7.37 -9.52
CA ALA A 127 -2.03 -8.52 -9.35
C ALA A 127 -2.85 -9.82 -9.30
N LEU A 128 -2.27 -10.95 -9.75
CA LEU A 128 -3.00 -12.23 -9.77
C LEU A 128 -2.95 -13.02 -8.47
N ASP A 129 -2.16 -12.65 -7.46
CA ASP A 129 -1.99 -13.50 -6.28
C ASP A 129 -3.26 -13.77 -5.45
N PRO A 130 -4.29 -12.90 -5.40
CA PRO A 130 -5.56 -13.23 -4.75
C PRO A 130 -6.40 -14.23 -5.57
N TYR A 131 -6.16 -14.32 -6.88
CA TYR A 131 -6.92 -15.11 -7.85
C TYR A 131 -6.22 -16.41 -8.26
N SER A 132 -4.90 -16.45 -8.06
CA SER A 132 -4.05 -17.57 -8.43
C SER A 132 -4.16 -18.71 -7.41
N SER A 133 -4.41 -19.93 -7.89
CA SER A 133 -4.33 -21.12 -7.03
C SER A 133 -2.90 -21.42 -6.56
N ASP A 134 -1.89 -20.77 -7.16
CA ASP A 134 -0.47 -20.99 -6.88
C ASP A 134 0.14 -19.89 -5.98
N GLY A 135 -0.59 -18.79 -5.75
CA GLY A 135 -0.17 -17.70 -4.85
C GLY A 135 0.90 -16.76 -5.43
N HIS A 136 1.08 -16.76 -6.74
CA HIS A 136 1.98 -15.87 -7.48
C HIS A 136 1.22 -14.72 -8.13
N ASP A 137 1.89 -13.57 -8.27
CA ASP A 137 1.33 -12.34 -8.83
C ASP A 137 1.14 -12.45 -10.36
N GLY A 138 1.72 -13.49 -10.97
CA GLY A 138 1.62 -13.82 -12.39
C GLY A 138 1.40 -15.30 -12.69
N ILE A 139 1.24 -15.60 -13.96
CA ILE A 139 0.96 -16.94 -14.48
C ILE A 139 2.21 -17.82 -14.37
N VAL A 140 2.04 -19.04 -13.85
CA VAL A 140 3.13 -20.04 -13.79
C VAL A 140 3.09 -20.96 -15.02
N ARG A 141 4.22 -21.06 -15.72
CA ARG A 141 4.49 -22.03 -16.79
C ARG A 141 5.83 -22.70 -16.55
N GLN A 142 5.85 -24.03 -16.53
CA GLN A 142 7.09 -24.81 -16.43
C GLN A 142 8.02 -24.36 -15.27
N GLY A 143 7.45 -23.99 -14.12
CA GLY A 143 8.22 -23.52 -12.97
C GLY A 143 8.75 -22.09 -13.07
N ARG A 144 8.20 -21.27 -13.97
CA ARG A 144 8.55 -19.85 -14.12
C ARG A 144 7.30 -18.99 -14.13
N ILE A 145 7.39 -17.79 -13.58
CA ILE A 145 6.38 -16.76 -13.78
C ILE A 145 6.65 -16.14 -15.16
N VAL A 146 5.68 -16.26 -16.08
CA VAL A 146 5.82 -15.77 -17.46
C VAL A 146 5.37 -14.32 -17.55
N ASN A 147 6.28 -13.42 -17.95
CA ASN A 147 6.06 -11.98 -17.94
C ASN A 147 4.90 -11.56 -18.85
N ASP A 148 5.03 -11.78 -20.16
CA ASP A 148 4.15 -11.16 -21.16
C ASP A 148 2.71 -11.70 -21.11
N GLU A 149 2.54 -13.02 -20.92
CA GLU A 149 1.20 -13.62 -20.70
C GLU A 149 0.54 -13.04 -19.44
N THR A 150 1.32 -12.74 -18.41
CA THR A 150 0.80 -12.11 -17.18
C THR A 150 0.39 -10.67 -17.46
N VAL A 151 1.24 -9.89 -18.11
CA VAL A 151 0.97 -8.48 -18.46
C VAL A 151 -0.32 -8.33 -19.26
N GLU A 152 -0.59 -9.24 -20.20
CA GLU A 152 -1.86 -9.26 -20.95
C GLU A 152 -3.09 -9.37 -20.03
N ILE A 153 -3.05 -10.26 -19.03
CA ILE A 153 -4.15 -10.42 -18.09
C ILE A 153 -4.27 -9.20 -17.16
N LEU A 154 -3.15 -8.65 -16.69
CA LEU A 154 -3.14 -7.49 -15.80
C LEU A 154 -3.74 -6.25 -16.47
N ALA A 155 -3.44 -6.01 -17.75
CA ALA A 155 -4.04 -4.93 -18.54
C ALA A 155 -5.56 -5.07 -18.62
N ARG A 156 -6.06 -6.28 -18.90
CA ARG A 156 -7.52 -6.57 -18.92
C ARG A 156 -8.16 -6.43 -17.54
N MET A 157 -7.45 -6.84 -16.49
CA MET A 157 -7.90 -6.71 -15.09
C MET A 157 -8.05 -5.23 -14.70
N ALA A 158 -7.10 -4.38 -15.08
CA ALA A 158 -7.18 -2.94 -14.85
C ALA A 158 -8.41 -2.32 -15.53
N VAL A 159 -8.72 -2.70 -16.77
CA VAL A 159 -9.93 -2.26 -17.48
C VAL A 159 -11.20 -2.71 -16.74
N VAL A 160 -11.28 -3.95 -16.27
CA VAL A 160 -12.44 -4.43 -15.48
C VAL A 160 -12.62 -3.63 -14.19
N GLN A 161 -11.52 -3.24 -13.54
CA GLN A 161 -11.57 -2.40 -12.33
C GLN A 161 -11.98 -0.96 -12.65
N ALA A 162 -11.48 -0.37 -13.73
CA ALA A 162 -11.87 0.94 -14.22
C ALA A 162 -13.37 0.98 -14.58
N GLN A 163 -13.88 -0.03 -15.29
CA GLN A 163 -15.31 -0.21 -15.57
C GLN A 163 -16.18 -0.29 -14.30
N ALA A 164 -15.61 -0.80 -13.20
CA ALA A 164 -16.28 -0.86 -11.90
C ALA A 164 -16.28 0.48 -11.15
N GLY A 165 -15.47 1.46 -11.58
CA GLY A 165 -15.36 2.78 -11.00
C GLY A 165 -14.12 3.01 -10.15
N ALA A 166 -13.04 2.23 -10.35
CA ALA A 166 -11.75 2.52 -9.73
C ALA A 166 -11.24 3.90 -10.17
N ASP A 167 -10.84 4.74 -9.22
CA ASP A 167 -10.26 6.06 -9.52
C ASP A 167 -8.76 5.92 -9.83
N ILE A 168 -8.09 4.96 -9.18
CA ILE A 168 -6.68 4.65 -9.36
C ILE A 168 -6.51 3.13 -9.43
N VAL A 169 -5.85 2.63 -10.46
CA VAL A 169 -5.39 1.24 -10.50
C VAL A 169 -3.93 1.17 -10.06
N ALA A 170 -3.59 0.14 -9.29
CA ALA A 170 -2.31 0.05 -8.61
C ALA A 170 -1.63 -1.29 -8.90
N PRO A 171 -0.89 -1.42 -10.03
CA PRO A 171 -0.20 -2.64 -10.40
C PRO A 171 0.89 -2.98 -9.39
N SER A 172 0.70 -4.07 -8.66
CA SER A 172 1.62 -4.54 -7.62
C SER A 172 2.42 -5.77 -8.03
N ASP A 173 2.22 -6.29 -9.22
CA ASP A 173 2.75 -7.54 -9.74
C ASP A 173 4.27 -7.60 -9.96
N MET A 174 4.92 -6.46 -10.22
CA MET A 174 6.36 -6.35 -10.57
C MET A 174 6.76 -7.07 -11.87
N MET A 175 5.86 -7.18 -12.85
CA MET A 175 6.22 -7.63 -14.19
C MET A 175 6.84 -6.48 -15.01
N ASP A 176 7.76 -6.81 -15.91
CA ASP A 176 8.39 -5.85 -16.80
C ASP A 176 7.34 -5.33 -17.83
N GLY A 177 7.25 -4.01 -17.99
CA GLY A 177 6.40 -3.38 -19.01
C GLY A 177 4.90 -3.27 -18.68
N ARG A 178 4.46 -3.69 -17.48
CA ARG A 178 3.03 -3.70 -17.13
C ARG A 178 2.41 -2.31 -17.10
N VAL A 179 3.16 -1.27 -16.72
CA VAL A 179 2.59 0.09 -16.59
C VAL A 179 2.16 0.58 -17.96
N GLY A 180 3.03 0.44 -18.96
CA GLY A 180 2.73 0.88 -20.32
C GLY A 180 1.60 0.07 -20.95
N ALA A 181 1.56 -1.24 -20.69
CA ALA A 181 0.47 -2.09 -21.17
C ALA A 181 -0.89 -1.75 -20.53
N ILE A 182 -0.92 -1.51 -19.22
CA ILE A 182 -2.12 -1.09 -18.49
C ILE A 182 -2.58 0.29 -18.97
N ARG A 183 -1.66 1.27 -19.08
CA ARG A 183 -1.96 2.61 -19.59
C ARG A 183 -2.61 2.54 -20.96
N LYS A 184 -1.97 1.83 -21.89
CA LYS A 184 -2.50 1.62 -23.23
C LYS A 184 -3.92 1.01 -23.22
N ALA A 185 -4.13 -0.05 -22.43
CA ALA A 185 -5.44 -0.71 -22.38
C ALA A 185 -6.54 0.17 -21.77
N LEU A 186 -6.22 0.96 -20.74
CA LEU A 186 -7.14 1.94 -20.18
C LEU A 186 -7.53 2.99 -21.22
N ASP A 187 -6.54 3.55 -21.92
CA ASP A 187 -6.78 4.61 -22.92
C ASP A 187 -7.57 4.08 -24.13
N GLU A 188 -7.28 2.88 -24.61
CA GLU A 188 -8.00 2.23 -25.72
C GLU A 188 -9.48 1.98 -25.40
N GLU A 189 -9.80 1.72 -24.13
CA GLU A 189 -11.17 1.51 -23.63
C GLU A 189 -11.84 2.82 -23.13
N GLY A 190 -11.15 3.96 -23.27
CA GLY A 190 -11.68 5.28 -22.94
C GLY A 190 -11.57 5.70 -21.47
N PHE A 191 -10.79 4.97 -20.66
CA PHE A 191 -10.53 5.27 -19.24
C PHE A 191 -9.31 6.17 -19.04
N THR A 192 -9.24 7.28 -19.79
CA THR A 192 -8.07 8.18 -19.81
C THR A 192 -7.83 8.92 -18.49
N GLU A 193 -8.87 9.05 -17.66
CA GLU A 193 -8.81 9.75 -16.36
C GLU A 193 -8.41 8.84 -15.19
N VAL A 194 -8.36 7.52 -15.39
CA VAL A 194 -7.99 6.58 -14.33
C VAL A 194 -6.49 6.63 -14.14
N ALA A 195 -6.02 6.97 -12.94
CA ALA A 195 -4.59 7.09 -12.66
C ALA A 195 -3.94 5.72 -12.41
N ILE A 196 -2.63 5.64 -12.62
CA ILE A 196 -1.79 4.48 -12.28
C ILE A 196 -0.89 4.84 -11.10
N LEU A 197 -1.11 4.15 -9.98
CA LEU A 197 -0.16 4.11 -8.86
C LEU A 197 0.71 2.86 -9.00
N SER A 198 1.89 3.03 -9.57
CA SER A 198 2.79 1.92 -9.82
C SER A 198 3.54 1.49 -8.56
N TYR A 199 3.56 0.19 -8.25
CA TYR A 199 4.48 -0.38 -7.27
C TYR A 199 5.89 -0.50 -7.84
N THR A 200 6.51 0.65 -8.07
CA THR A 200 7.81 0.79 -8.72
C THR A 200 8.95 0.06 -8.01
N ALA A 201 9.01 0.16 -6.69
CA ALA A 201 10.06 -0.49 -5.90
C ALA A 201 9.43 -1.40 -4.84
N LYS A 202 8.90 -2.56 -5.28
CA LYS A 202 8.37 -3.62 -4.40
C LYS A 202 9.40 -4.73 -4.22
N TYR A 203 9.90 -4.86 -3.00
CA TYR A 203 10.98 -5.78 -2.65
C TYR A 203 10.47 -7.18 -2.26
N ALA A 204 11.29 -8.21 -2.49
CA ALA A 204 11.08 -9.58 -2.04
C ALA A 204 11.25 -9.68 -0.51
N SER A 205 10.26 -9.18 0.21
CA SER A 205 10.35 -8.89 1.65
C SER A 205 9.71 -9.96 2.54
N ALA A 206 10.29 -10.14 3.73
CA ALA A 206 9.73 -10.95 4.80
C ALA A 206 8.56 -10.27 5.54
N PHE A 207 8.35 -8.96 5.34
CA PHE A 207 7.34 -8.17 6.07
C PHE A 207 5.90 -8.37 5.55
N TYR A 208 5.68 -9.21 4.53
CA TYR A 208 4.36 -9.44 3.95
C TYR A 208 3.56 -10.59 4.59
N GLY A 209 4.13 -11.28 5.59
CA GLY A 209 3.50 -12.45 6.24
C GLY A 209 2.04 -12.22 6.64
N PRO A 210 1.74 -11.18 7.45
CA PRO A 210 0.36 -10.94 7.91
C PRO A 210 -0.63 -10.59 6.77
N PHE A 211 -0.19 -9.91 5.71
CA PHE A 211 -1.01 -9.66 4.52
C PHE A 211 -1.33 -10.95 3.76
N ARG A 212 -0.35 -11.85 3.63
CA ARG A 212 -0.57 -13.16 2.99
C ARG A 212 -1.54 -14.02 3.79
N GLU A 213 -1.56 -13.91 5.12
CA GLU A 213 -2.61 -14.50 5.95
C GLU A 213 -3.96 -13.84 5.67
N ALA A 214 -4.01 -12.50 5.56
CA ALA A 214 -5.25 -11.77 5.28
C ALA A 214 -5.93 -12.22 3.97
N LEU A 215 -5.18 -12.61 2.93
CA LEU A 215 -5.73 -13.03 1.64
C LEU A 215 -5.65 -14.54 1.34
N ASP A 216 -4.98 -15.33 2.20
CA ASP A 216 -4.53 -16.69 1.89
C ASP A 216 -3.86 -16.76 0.49
N SER A 217 -2.88 -15.87 0.28
CA SER A 217 -2.21 -15.66 -1.02
C SER A 217 -0.70 -15.96 -1.01
N ALA A 218 -0.22 -16.68 0.00
CA ALA A 218 1.18 -17.13 0.02
C ALA A 218 1.47 -18.10 -1.14
N PRO A 219 2.68 -18.05 -1.75
CA PRO A 219 3.11 -19.04 -2.74
C PRO A 219 2.92 -20.46 -2.22
N ARG A 220 2.30 -21.32 -3.03
CA ARG A 220 2.01 -22.71 -2.63
C ARG A 220 3.23 -23.59 -2.83
N HIS A 221 3.60 -24.34 -1.80
CA HIS A 221 4.72 -25.29 -1.87
C HIS A 221 4.28 -26.61 -2.55
N ARG A 222 4.39 -26.67 -3.89
CA ARG A 222 4.08 -27.85 -4.71
C ARG A 222 5.05 -28.00 -5.88
N PRO A 223 5.24 -29.22 -6.43
CA PRO A 223 6.11 -29.43 -7.60
C PRO A 223 5.72 -28.53 -8.78
N GLY A 224 6.70 -27.88 -9.39
CA GLY A 224 6.48 -26.98 -10.54
C GLY A 224 6.01 -25.57 -10.19
N ILE A 225 5.83 -25.23 -8.91
CA ILE A 225 5.50 -23.88 -8.45
C ILE A 225 6.73 -23.26 -7.77
N PRO A 226 7.17 -22.05 -8.17
CA PRO A 226 8.28 -21.36 -7.51
C PRO A 226 8.00 -21.13 -6.02
N PRO A 227 8.99 -21.31 -5.13
CA PRO A 227 8.77 -21.27 -3.68
C PRO A 227 8.68 -19.84 -3.12
N ASP A 228 9.19 -18.86 -3.85
CA ASP A 228 9.21 -17.46 -3.45
C ASP A 228 8.99 -16.53 -4.66
N LYS A 229 8.90 -15.23 -4.36
CA LYS A 229 8.61 -14.18 -5.34
C LYS A 229 9.87 -13.47 -5.86
N LYS A 230 11.06 -14.05 -5.65
CA LYS A 230 12.37 -13.38 -5.90
C LYS A 230 12.76 -13.29 -7.37
N THR A 231 12.04 -13.96 -8.27
CA THR A 231 12.30 -13.85 -9.72
C THR A 231 11.65 -12.60 -10.33
N TYR A 232 10.92 -11.80 -9.55
CA TYR A 232 10.25 -10.58 -10.02
C TYR A 232 10.20 -9.47 -8.97
N GLN A 233 10.00 -9.77 -7.68
CA GLN A 233 10.18 -8.78 -6.62
C GLN A 233 11.66 -8.49 -6.40
N MET A 234 12.00 -7.22 -6.15
CA MET A 234 13.39 -6.76 -6.07
C MET A 234 14.18 -7.38 -4.90
N ASP A 235 15.49 -7.56 -5.07
CA ASP A 235 16.38 -7.96 -3.97
C ASP A 235 16.51 -6.82 -2.94
N PRO A 236 16.24 -7.04 -1.63
CA PRO A 236 16.45 -6.06 -0.57
C PRO A 236 17.83 -5.38 -0.54
N ALA A 237 18.87 -6.00 -1.11
CA ALA A 237 20.21 -5.42 -1.18
C ALA A 237 20.36 -4.30 -2.23
N ASN A 238 19.38 -4.12 -3.13
CA ASN A 238 19.55 -3.31 -4.34
C ASN A 238 18.86 -1.94 -4.26
N ALA A 239 19.62 -0.89 -3.96
CA ALA A 239 19.09 0.48 -4.00
C ALA A 239 19.17 1.14 -5.41
N ARG A 240 20.19 0.79 -6.22
CA ARG A 240 20.35 1.39 -7.57
C ARG A 240 19.31 0.88 -8.57
N GLU A 241 18.89 -0.37 -8.40
CA GLU A 241 17.86 -1.00 -9.24
C GLU A 241 16.52 -0.26 -9.12
N ALA A 242 16.18 0.25 -7.92
CA ALA A 242 14.97 1.05 -7.71
C ALA A 242 14.90 2.29 -8.61
N LEU A 243 16.04 2.92 -8.92
CA LEU A 243 16.08 4.07 -9.84
C LEU A 243 15.93 3.66 -11.31
N ARG A 244 16.31 2.42 -11.65
CA ARG A 244 16.04 1.86 -12.97
C ARG A 244 14.55 1.57 -13.12
N GLU A 245 13.94 0.93 -12.14
CA GLU A 245 12.49 0.68 -12.12
C GLU A 245 11.71 1.99 -12.19
N LEU A 246 12.12 2.99 -11.41
CA LEU A 246 11.54 4.33 -11.46
C LEU A 246 11.53 4.91 -12.87
N ARG A 247 12.68 4.90 -13.54
CA ARG A 247 12.77 5.42 -14.91
C ARG A 247 11.82 4.67 -15.85
N LEU A 248 11.76 3.33 -15.77
CA LEU A 248 10.91 2.52 -16.63
C LEU A 248 9.42 2.85 -16.41
N ASP A 249 8.96 2.86 -15.17
CA ASP A 249 7.57 3.17 -14.83
C ASP A 249 7.17 4.60 -15.24
N LEU A 250 8.07 5.57 -15.09
CA LEU A 250 7.83 6.95 -15.53
C LEU A 250 7.73 7.05 -17.06
N ASP A 251 8.67 6.41 -17.78
CA ASP A 251 8.65 6.35 -19.25
C ASP A 251 7.38 5.65 -19.79
N GLU A 252 6.79 4.77 -18.98
CA GLU A 252 5.57 4.02 -19.28
C GLU A 252 4.26 4.72 -18.87
N GLY A 253 4.33 5.86 -18.18
CA GLY A 253 3.16 6.68 -17.84
C GLY A 253 2.54 6.41 -16.48
N ALA A 254 3.34 6.06 -15.46
CA ALA A 254 2.87 6.03 -14.07
C ALA A 254 2.60 7.46 -13.55
N ASP A 255 1.43 7.66 -12.94
CA ASP A 255 1.03 8.95 -12.35
C ASP A 255 1.54 9.11 -10.91
N ILE A 256 1.72 8.00 -10.20
CA ILE A 256 2.25 7.92 -8.83
C ILE A 256 3.19 6.72 -8.77
N VAL A 257 4.33 6.87 -8.12
CA VAL A 257 5.32 5.78 -7.93
C VAL A 257 5.36 5.36 -6.47
N MET A 258 5.59 4.07 -6.18
CA MET A 258 5.53 3.55 -4.81
C MET A 258 6.75 2.73 -4.40
N VAL A 259 7.16 2.91 -3.14
CA VAL A 259 8.09 1.99 -2.44
C VAL A 259 7.31 1.10 -1.46
N LYS A 260 7.62 -0.21 -1.50
CA LYS A 260 7.03 -1.20 -0.59
C LYS A 260 8.04 -2.29 -0.24
N PRO A 261 8.27 -2.63 1.05
CA PRO A 261 7.77 -1.98 2.28
C PRO A 261 8.30 -0.56 2.53
N ALA A 262 7.81 0.14 3.55
CA ALA A 262 8.19 1.53 3.80
C ALA A 262 9.33 1.70 4.80
N LEU A 263 9.13 1.36 6.08
CA LEU A 263 10.08 1.63 7.16
C LEU A 263 11.49 1.03 6.92
N PRO A 264 11.64 -0.19 6.39
CA PRO A 264 12.97 -0.74 6.08
C PRO A 264 13.64 -0.13 4.84
N TYR A 265 12.93 0.70 4.06
CA TYR A 265 13.35 1.22 2.76
C TYR A 265 13.18 2.74 2.66
N LEU A 266 13.29 3.46 3.79
CA LEU A 266 13.22 4.94 3.82
C LEU A 266 14.29 5.59 2.92
N ASP A 267 15.45 4.95 2.75
CA ASP A 267 16.52 5.43 1.87
C ASP A 267 16.16 5.33 0.38
N VAL A 268 15.32 4.35 0.02
CA VAL A 268 14.76 4.17 -1.33
C VAL A 268 13.67 5.20 -1.59
N ILE A 269 12.77 5.44 -0.62
CA ILE A 269 11.78 6.53 -0.70
C ILE A 269 12.46 7.86 -0.96
N TYR A 270 13.53 8.15 -0.21
CA TYR A 270 14.33 9.35 -0.40
C TYR A 270 14.94 9.43 -1.79
N ARG A 271 15.49 8.33 -2.32
CA ARG A 271 16.07 8.28 -3.68
C ARG A 271 15.03 8.54 -4.77
N LEU A 272 13.87 7.89 -4.69
CA LEU A 272 12.79 8.13 -5.64
C LEU A 272 12.36 9.59 -5.60
N ARG A 273 12.13 10.15 -4.40
CA ARG A 273 11.73 11.56 -4.26
C ARG A 273 12.75 12.56 -4.82
N GLN A 274 14.04 12.23 -4.82
CA GLN A 274 15.07 13.08 -5.44
C GLN A 274 15.15 12.94 -6.96
N ALA A 275 14.56 11.89 -7.53
CA ALA A 275 14.75 11.48 -8.92
C ALA A 275 13.48 11.56 -9.78
N CYS A 276 12.30 11.85 -9.20
CA CYS A 276 11.05 12.06 -9.93
C CYS A 276 10.36 13.36 -9.54
N ASP A 277 9.46 13.80 -10.42
CA ASP A 277 8.56 14.94 -10.25
C ASP A 277 7.11 14.55 -9.96
N VAL A 278 6.76 13.28 -10.18
CA VAL A 278 5.47 12.71 -9.77
C VAL A 278 5.43 12.43 -8.24
N PRO A 279 4.23 12.33 -7.63
CA PRO A 279 4.10 11.96 -6.22
C PRO A 279 4.70 10.60 -5.89
N VAL A 280 5.33 10.51 -4.72
CA VAL A 280 5.88 9.25 -4.18
C VAL A 280 4.95 8.71 -3.09
N ALA A 281 4.41 7.51 -3.30
CA ALA A 281 3.69 6.77 -2.28
C ALA A 281 4.62 5.80 -1.52
N ALA A 282 4.27 5.51 -0.27
CA ALA A 282 4.95 4.49 0.52
C ALA A 282 3.94 3.60 1.24
N TYR A 283 4.20 2.30 1.28
CA TYR A 283 3.32 1.35 1.96
C TYR A 283 3.93 0.87 3.27
N HIS A 284 3.39 1.36 4.39
CA HIS A 284 3.64 0.80 5.73
C HIS A 284 2.89 -0.54 5.87
N VAL A 285 3.60 -1.63 5.54
CA VAL A 285 2.94 -2.92 5.26
C VAL A 285 2.50 -3.65 6.52
N SER A 286 1.81 -4.76 6.31
CA SER A 286 1.18 -5.57 7.35
C SER A 286 2.14 -6.02 8.45
N GLY A 287 3.38 -6.39 8.10
CA GLY A 287 4.40 -6.77 9.08
C GLY A 287 4.90 -5.58 9.91
N GLU A 288 5.05 -4.40 9.30
CA GLU A 288 5.41 -3.17 10.02
C GLU A 288 4.31 -2.78 11.02
N TYR A 289 3.04 -2.85 10.58
CA TYR A 289 1.88 -2.69 11.44
C TYR A 289 1.85 -3.69 12.60
N ALA A 290 2.00 -4.98 12.31
CA ALA A 290 1.94 -6.04 13.30
C ALA A 290 3.07 -5.92 14.34
N MET A 291 4.28 -5.52 13.91
CA MET A 291 5.40 -5.26 14.82
C MET A 291 5.09 -4.16 15.84
N LEU A 292 4.50 -3.04 15.40
CA LEU A 292 4.11 -1.96 16.31
C LEU A 292 2.97 -2.39 17.24
N LYS A 293 1.93 -3.05 16.71
CA LYS A 293 0.81 -3.57 17.51
C LYS A 293 1.30 -4.55 18.58
N ALA A 294 2.15 -5.51 18.22
CA ALA A 294 2.68 -6.50 19.15
C ALA A 294 3.54 -5.86 20.24
N ALA A 295 4.46 -4.95 19.90
CA ALA A 295 5.28 -4.27 20.89
C ALA A 295 4.45 -3.39 21.84
N ALA A 296 3.42 -2.71 21.33
CA ALA A 296 2.50 -1.91 22.13
C ALA A 296 1.64 -2.77 23.07
N GLN A 297 1.05 -3.85 22.57
CA GLN A 297 0.23 -4.77 23.37
C GLN A 297 1.04 -5.44 24.50
N ASN A 298 2.33 -5.64 24.31
CA ASN A 298 3.25 -6.12 25.35
C ASN A 298 3.77 -5.01 26.28
N GLY A 299 3.36 -3.76 26.07
CA GLY A 299 3.77 -2.61 26.89
C GLY A 299 5.22 -2.19 26.69
N TRP A 300 5.87 -2.58 25.59
CA TRP A 300 7.27 -2.24 25.32
C TRP A 300 7.44 -0.83 24.75
N ILE A 301 6.41 -0.33 24.05
CA ILE A 301 6.37 1.01 23.46
C ILE A 301 5.00 1.65 23.65
N ASP A 302 4.96 2.98 23.65
CA ASP A 302 3.71 3.73 23.53
C ASP A 302 3.26 3.72 22.06
N GLU A 303 2.07 3.15 21.79
CA GLU A 303 1.59 2.94 20.43
C GLU A 303 1.43 4.26 19.66
N LYS A 304 0.74 5.24 20.26
CA LYS A 304 0.45 6.52 19.62
C LYS A 304 1.76 7.21 19.24
N ALA A 305 2.69 7.37 20.18
CA ALA A 305 3.97 8.02 19.93
C ALA A 305 4.79 7.30 18.85
N ALA A 306 4.88 5.96 18.91
CA ALA A 306 5.65 5.18 17.95
C ALA A 306 5.07 5.26 16.53
N VAL A 307 3.73 5.19 16.39
CA VAL A 307 3.05 5.32 15.09
C VAL A 307 3.27 6.72 14.50
N PHE A 308 3.13 7.77 15.31
CA PHE A 308 3.43 9.14 14.85
C PHE A 308 4.88 9.27 14.39
N GLU A 309 5.84 8.68 15.10
CA GLU A 309 7.25 8.72 14.73
C GLU A 309 7.53 7.99 13.41
N VAL A 310 7.00 6.78 13.24
CA VAL A 310 7.16 5.98 12.02
C VAL A 310 6.54 6.68 10.81
N LEU A 311 5.28 7.13 10.89
CA LEU A 311 4.61 7.78 9.77
C LEU A 311 5.27 9.15 9.45
N THR A 312 5.73 9.88 10.47
CA THR A 312 6.55 11.08 10.24
C THR A 312 7.87 10.76 9.55
N ALA A 313 8.52 9.65 9.88
CA ALA A 313 9.77 9.23 9.24
C ALA A 313 9.55 8.87 7.76
N ILE A 314 8.45 8.18 7.44
CA ILE A 314 8.05 7.86 6.07
C ILE A 314 7.78 9.14 5.27
N HIS A 315 6.98 10.07 5.81
CA HIS A 315 6.71 11.35 5.14
C HIS A 315 8.00 12.18 4.98
N ARG A 316 8.83 12.28 6.03
CA ARG A 316 10.12 13.00 6.00
C ARG A 316 11.09 12.42 4.97
N ALA A 317 11.05 11.11 4.73
CA ALA A 317 11.88 10.47 3.72
C ALA A 317 11.48 10.91 2.30
N GLY A 318 10.28 11.45 2.10
CA GLY A 318 9.84 12.00 0.83
C GLY A 318 8.54 11.42 0.29
N ALA A 319 7.85 10.56 1.05
CA ALA A 319 6.54 10.04 0.63
C ALA A 319 5.48 11.14 0.73
N ASP A 320 4.81 11.45 -0.37
CA ASP A 320 3.65 12.34 -0.44
C ASP A 320 2.37 11.64 0.04
N LEU A 321 2.26 10.33 -0.21
CA LEU A 321 1.12 9.49 0.14
C LEU A 321 1.57 8.27 0.95
N ILE A 322 0.77 7.85 1.94
CA ILE A 322 1.11 6.72 2.81
C ILE A 322 -0.07 5.75 2.92
N LEU A 323 0.14 4.53 2.46
CA LEU A 323 -0.76 3.40 2.71
C LEU A 323 -0.43 2.84 4.08
N THR A 324 -1.40 2.89 5.00
CA THR A 324 -1.19 2.39 6.36
C THR A 324 -2.47 1.89 7.01
N TYR A 325 -2.37 0.74 7.67
CA TYR A 325 -3.45 0.16 8.49
C TYR A 325 -3.75 0.98 9.76
N PHE A 326 -2.88 1.94 10.10
CA PHE A 326 -3.12 2.91 11.16
C PHE A 326 -3.92 4.15 10.71
N ALA A 327 -4.37 4.24 9.44
CA ALA A 327 -4.97 5.46 8.88
C ALA A 327 -6.11 6.03 9.75
N GLY A 328 -7.10 5.19 10.10
CA GLY A 328 -8.21 5.61 10.96
C GLY A 328 -7.78 6.00 12.39
N GLN A 329 -6.85 5.26 12.99
CA GLN A 329 -6.33 5.55 14.34
C GLN A 329 -5.54 6.86 14.37
N LEU A 330 -4.68 7.09 13.36
CA LEU A 330 -3.92 8.33 13.23
C LEU A 330 -4.85 9.52 13.04
N ALA A 331 -5.88 9.41 12.20
CA ALA A 331 -6.85 10.49 11.99
C ALA A 331 -7.59 10.86 13.30
N GLN A 332 -7.98 9.87 14.09
CA GLN A 332 -8.58 10.11 15.41
C GLN A 332 -7.61 10.84 16.35
N TRP A 333 -6.35 10.40 16.41
CA TRP A 333 -5.35 11.05 17.27
C TRP A 333 -5.00 12.46 16.82
N LEU A 334 -4.90 12.72 15.52
CA LEU A 334 -4.67 14.06 14.96
C LEU A 334 -5.81 15.02 15.34
N LYS A 335 -7.06 14.54 15.30
CA LYS A 335 -8.22 15.33 15.72
C LYS A 335 -8.21 15.66 17.21
N GLN A 336 -7.75 14.74 18.05
CA GLN A 336 -7.62 14.97 19.50
C GLN A 336 -6.52 15.99 19.84
N ASP A 337 -5.39 15.96 19.12
CA ASP A 337 -4.26 16.87 19.39
C ASP A 337 -4.50 18.32 18.88
N LEU A 338 -5.56 18.54 18.09
CA LEU A 338 -6.02 19.86 17.64
C LEU A 338 -6.90 20.58 18.69
N HIS A 339 -7.35 19.89 19.73
CA HIS A 339 -8.18 20.40 20.84
C HIS A 339 -7.38 20.48 22.15
#